data_AF-A0A2D9CC73-F1
#
_entry.id   AF-A0A2D9CC73-F1
#
_cell.length_a   1.000
_cell.length_b   1.000
_cell.length_c   1.000
_cell.angle_alpha   90.00
_cell.angle_beta   90.00
_cell.angle_gamma   90.00
#
_symmetry.space_group_name_H-M   'P 1'
#
loop_
_entity.id
_entity.type
_entity.pdbx_description
1 polymer ?
#
loop_
_entity_poly.entity_id
_entity_poly.type
_entity_poly.pdbx_seq_one_letter_code
_entity_poly.pdbx_strand_id
1 'polypeptide(L)' 'MTIVDIVPVVRSLDKLEILDVSVQLDSSARISALVKGDGLTEGHQLLMDGASYAAWGSDDEYVINWTLEQLGLTKA' A
#
# COMPACT_ATOMS: atom_id res chain seq x y z
N MET A 1 -29.00 -13.21 4.66
CA MET A 1 -28.02 -12.37 3.95
C MET A 1 -27.13 -11.77 5.03
N THR A 2 -25.94 -12.33 5.22
CA THR A 2 -25.02 -11.85 6.26
C THR A 2 -24.24 -10.69 5.66
N ILE A 3 -24.47 -9.48 6.17
CA ILE A 3 -23.67 -8.31 5.82
C ILE A 3 -22.33 -8.50 6.53
N VAL A 4 -21.26 -8.66 5.78
CA VAL A 4 -19.89 -8.62 6.33
C VAL A 4 -19.52 -7.14 6.37
N ASP A 5 -19.66 -6.52 7.54
CA ASP A 5 -19.11 -5.19 7.79
C ASP A 5 -17.57 -5.30 7.74
N ILE A 6 -16.98 -4.81 6.65
CA ILE A 6 -15.54 -4.63 6.55
C ILE A 6 -15.21 -3.39 7.37
N VAL A 7 -15.01 -3.58 8.67
CA VAL A 7 -14.46 -2.53 9.53
C VAL A 7 -12.96 -2.43 9.19
N PRO A 8 -12.43 -1.26 8.83
CA PRO A 8 -10.99 -1.11 8.63
C PRO A 8 -10.31 -1.47 9.94
N VAL A 9 -9.49 -2.54 9.93
CA VAL A 9 -8.68 -2.89 11.07
C VAL A 9 -7.57 -1.86 11.13
N VAL A 10 -7.78 -0.79 11.89
CA VAL A 10 -6.74 0.18 12.21
C VAL A 10 -5.71 -0.54 13.07
N ARG A 11 -4.72 -1.15 12.42
CA ARG A 11 -3.54 -1.71 13.08
C ARG A 11 -2.55 -0.58 13.32
N SER A 12 -1.91 -0.55 14.49
CA SER A 12 -0.80 0.36 14.74
C SER A 12 0.35 0.02 13.80
N LEU A 13 0.68 0.97 12.92
CA LEU A 13 1.84 0.86 12.05
C LEU A 13 3.06 1.38 12.80
N ASP A 14 4.03 0.51 13.10
CA ASP A 14 5.33 0.95 13.59
C ASP A 14 6.19 1.45 12.42
N LYS A 15 6.15 0.74 11.29
CA LYS A 15 6.93 1.08 10.09
C LYS A 15 6.34 0.50 8.81
N LEU A 16 6.37 1.29 7.74
CA LEU A 16 6.21 0.85 6.36
C LEU A 16 7.56 0.92 5.64
N GLU A 17 7.94 -0.15 4.94
CA GLU A 17 9.10 -0.17 4.04
C GLU A 17 8.64 -0.54 2.63
N ILE A 18 8.86 0.33 1.65
CA ILE A 18 8.71 -0.01 0.24
C ILE A 18 10.00 -0.71 -0.20
N LEU A 19 9.91 -1.99 -0.55
CA LEU A 19 11.06 -2.83 -0.90
C LEU A 19 11.43 -2.68 -2.38
N ASP A 20 10.42 -2.60 -3.24
CA ASP A 20 10.59 -2.53 -4.68
C ASP A 20 9.35 -1.90 -5.33
N VAL A 21 9.58 -1.16 -6.42
CA VAL A 21 8.54 -0.68 -7.32
C VAL A 21 8.91 -1.06 -8.74
N SER A 22 8.20 -2.04 -9.29
CA SER A 22 8.44 -2.59 -10.62
C SER A 22 7.37 -2.08 -11.59
N VAL A 23 7.79 -1.28 -12.57
CA VAL A 23 6.90 -0.79 -13.64
C VAL A 23 6.62 -1.93 -14.62
N GLN A 24 5.34 -2.21 -14.87
CA GLN A 24 4.90 -3.20 -15.84
C GLN A 24 4.44 -2.53 -17.15
N LEU A 25 4.28 -3.34 -18.20
CA LEU A 25 3.66 -2.90 -19.45
C LEU A 25 2.32 -2.21 -19.18
N ASP A 26 1.97 -1.23 -20.02
CA ASP A 26 0.79 -0.36 -19.89
C ASP A 26 0.83 0.63 -18.71
N SER A 27 2.03 0.99 -18.26
CA SER A 27 2.26 2.03 -17.25
C SER A 27 1.63 1.73 -15.89
N SER A 28 1.42 0.46 -15.54
CA SER A 28 1.09 0.07 -14.17
C SER A 28 2.37 -0.14 -13.34
N ALA A 29 2.26 -0.09 -12.02
CA ALA A 29 3.39 -0.38 -11.14
C ALA A 29 3.02 -1.43 -10.08
N ARG A 30 3.89 -2.41 -9.90
CA ARG A 30 3.81 -3.35 -8.79
C ARG A 30 4.64 -2.83 -7.63
N ILE A 31 4.01 -2.64 -6.49
CA ILE A 31 4.65 -2.18 -5.27
C ILE A 31 4.76 -3.36 -4.31
N SER A 32 5.98 -3.65 -3.87
CA SER A 32 6.24 -4.61 -2.79
C SER A 32 6.51 -3.85 -1.50
N ALA A 33 5.64 -4.04 -0.50
CA ALA A 33 5.70 -3.34 0.77
C ALA A 33 5.84 -4.32 1.93
N LEU A 34 6.55 -3.89 2.98
CA LEU A 34 6.68 -4.60 4.25
C LEU A 34 6.08 -3.73 5.35
N VAL A 35 5.04 -4.24 6.00
CA VAL A 35 4.39 -3.62 7.15
C VAL A 35 4.92 -4.27 8.42
N LYS A 36 5.42 -3.46 9.34
CA LYS A 36 5.85 -3.89 10.68
C LYS A 36 4.96 -3.20 11.71
N GLY A 37 4.34 -3.97 12.58
CA GLY A 37 3.43 -3.49 13.61
C GLY A 37 3.01 -4.61 14.54
N ASP A 38 2.74 -4.30 15.80
CA ASP A 38 2.23 -5.23 16.82
C ASP A 38 3.08 -6.51 16.98
N GLY A 39 4.40 -6.39 16.79
CA GLY A 39 5.33 -7.53 16.85
C GLY A 39 5.26 -8.47 15.64
N LEU A 40 4.51 -8.12 14.60
CA LEU A 40 4.37 -8.86 13.35
C LEU A 40 5.04 -8.13 12.18
N THR A 41 5.39 -8.90 11.16
CA THR A 41 5.92 -8.40 9.89
C THR A 41 5.16 -9.07 8.75
N GLU A 42 4.45 -8.27 7.97
CA GLU A 42 3.58 -8.72 6.88
C GLU A 42 4.07 -8.15 5.55
N GLY A 43 4.22 -9.00 4.53
CA GLY A 43 4.61 -8.61 3.18
C GLY A 43 3.39 -8.48 2.27
N HIS A 44 3.30 -7.37 1.55
CA HIS A 44 2.20 -7.07 0.64
C HIS A 44 2.72 -6.80 -0.78
N GLN A 45 1.96 -7.28 -1.76
CA GLN A 45 2.13 -6.89 -3.16
C GLN A 45 0.87 -6.20 -3.63
N LEU A 46 1.03 -4.95 -4.08
CA LEU A 46 -0.06 -4.10 -4.56
C LEU A 46 0.17 -3.77 -6.03
N LEU A 47 -0.92 -3.68 -6.79
CA LEU A 47 -0.90 -3.24 -8.18
C LEU A 47 -1.47 -1.83 -8.26
N MET A 48 -0.61 -0.87 -8.56
CA MET A 48 -1.00 0.50 -8.89
C MET A 48 -1.39 0.56 -10.36
N ASP A 49 -2.63 0.98 -10.61
CA ASP A 49 -3.13 1.14 -11.97
C ASP A 49 -2.40 2.28 -12.72
N GLY A 50 -2.60 2.32 -14.05
CA GLY A 50 -1.89 3.26 -14.90
C GLY A 50 -2.23 4.74 -14.62
N ALA A 51 -3.44 5.03 -14.17
CA ALA A 51 -3.85 6.39 -13.82
C ALA A 51 -3.14 6.87 -12.54
N SER A 52 -3.09 6.02 -11.51
CA SER A 52 -2.40 6.27 -10.25
C SER A 52 -0.89 6.34 -10.44
N TYR A 53 -0.32 5.50 -11.30
CA TYR A 53 1.10 5.55 -11.66
C TYR A 53 1.46 6.85 -12.39
N ALA A 54 0.62 7.28 -13.34
CA ALA A 54 0.84 8.56 -14.03
C ALA A 54 0.75 9.75 -13.06
N ALA A 55 -0.12 9.68 -12.05
CA ALA A 55 -0.25 10.69 -11.00
C ALA A 55 0.94 10.66 -10.01
N TRP A 56 1.49 9.48 -9.70
CA TRP A 56 2.65 9.33 -8.82
C TRP A 56 3.82 10.18 -9.31
N GLY A 57 4.16 10.10 -10.60
CA GLY A 57 5.14 11.01 -11.20
C GLY A 57 6.50 11.09 -10.46
N SER A 58 6.90 10.04 -9.74
CA SER A 58 8.08 9.93 -8.85
C SER A 58 8.02 10.66 -7.49
N ASP A 59 6.82 10.96 -6.98
CA ASP A 59 6.61 11.42 -5.59
C ASP A 59 6.58 10.25 -4.59
N ASP A 60 7.66 10.07 -3.83
CA ASP A 60 7.76 9.01 -2.82
C ASP A 60 6.64 9.08 -1.76
N GLU A 61 6.20 10.29 -1.40
CA GLU A 61 5.13 10.46 -0.42
C GLU A 61 3.79 10.00 -0.97
N TYR A 62 3.55 10.20 -2.26
CA TYR A 62 2.37 9.69 -2.95
C TYR A 62 2.31 8.16 -2.88
N VAL A 63 3.40 7.45 -3.22
CA VAL A 63 3.43 5.97 -3.17
C VAL A 63 3.22 5.45 -1.75
N ILE A 64 3.81 6.10 -0.75
CA ILE A 64 3.64 5.73 0.64
C ILE A 64 2.17 5.89 1.05
N ASN A 65 1.57 7.05 0.79
CA ASN A 65 0.19 7.32 1.20
C ASN A 65 -0.80 6.42 0.45
N TRP A 66 -0.59 6.20 -0.85
CA TRP A 66 -1.39 5.28 -1.65
C TRP A 66 -1.29 3.84 -1.12
N THR A 67 -0.08 3.38 -0.78
CA THR A 67 0.15 2.03 -0.21
C THR A 67 -0.58 1.87 1.12
N LEU A 68 -0.54 2.88 1.98
CA LEU A 68 -1.25 2.86 3.26
C LEU A 68 -2.77 2.80 3.07
N GLU A 69 -3.31 3.61 2.14
CA GLU A 69 -4.73 3.61 1.82
C GLU A 69 -5.21 2.24 1.32
N GLN A 70 -4.47 1.60 0.41
CA GLN A 70 -4.79 0.26 -0.09
C GLN A 70 -4.76 -0.83 0.99
N LEU A 71 -3.94 -0.62 2.02
CA LEU A 71 -3.83 -1.54 3.16
C LEU A 71 -4.80 -1.19 4.30
N GLY A 72 -5.60 -0.12 4.17
CA GLY A 72 -6.49 0.35 5.23
C GLY A 72 -5.75 0.89 6.46
N LEU A 73 -4.52 1.36 6.26
CA LEU A 73 -3.62 1.87 7.31
C LEU A 73 -3.52 3.39 7.21
N THR A 74 -3.22 4.04 8.33
CA THR A 74 -2.92 5.47 8.40
C THR A 74 -1.55 5.66 9.05
N LYS A 75 -0.78 6.67 8.61
CA LYS A 75 0.42 7.10 9.36
C LYS A 75 -0.03 7.50 10.78
N ALA A 76 0.71 7.03 11.78
CA ALA A 76 0.55 7.46 13.17
C ALA A 76 1.09 8.89 13.36
#